data_AF-A0A916J6N5-F1
#
_entry.id   AF-A0A916J6N5-F1
#
_cell.length_a   1.000
_cell.length_b   1.000
_cell.length_c   1.000
_cell.angle_alpha   90.00
_cell.angle_beta   90.00
_cell.angle_gamma   90.00
#
_symmetry.space_group_name_H-M   'P 1'
#
loop_
_entity.id
_entity.type
_entity.pdbx_description
1 polymer ?
#
loop_
_entity_poly.entity_id
_entity_poly.type
_entity_poly.pdbx_seq_one_letter_code
_entity_poly.pdbx_strand_id
1 'polypeptide(L)' 'MIKLILQTPKQTLNKAFLKQRPLRKEIDLFKENWIKLLGKVDEIEREENQKNNIRDFWGDEHDPAFEDAH' A
#
# COMPACT_ATOMS: atom_id res chain seq x y z
N MET A 1 -29.52 -0.03 6.86
CA MET A 1 -29.30 0.52 5.51
C MET A 1 -28.01 1.34 5.57
N ILE A 2 -26.93 0.93 4.89
CA ILE A 2 -25.67 1.67 4.92
C ILE A 2 -25.82 2.93 4.07
N LYS A 3 -25.57 4.10 4.66
CA LYS A 3 -25.60 5.38 3.95
C LYS A 3 -24.19 5.70 3.45
N LEU A 4 -24.03 5.73 2.13
CA LEU A 4 -22.77 6.14 1.51
C LEU A 4 -22.64 7.67 1.59
N ILE A 5 -21.52 8.15 2.11
CA ILE A 5 -21.18 9.57 2.15
C ILE A 5 -20.22 9.84 1.00
N LEU A 6 -20.64 10.65 0.02
CA LEU A 6 -19.74 11.09 -1.04
C LEU A 6 -18.73 12.08 -0.47
N GLN A 7 -17.46 11.74 -0.56
CA GLN A 7 -16.35 12.61 -0.16
C GLN A 7 -15.46 12.88 -1.39
N THR A 8 -15.04 14.13 -1.55
CA THR A 8 -14.01 14.46 -2.55
C THR A 8 -12.66 13.88 -2.11
N PRO A 9 -11.72 13.62 -3.04
CA PRO A 9 -10.39 13.11 -2.68
C PRO A 9 -9.65 13.98 -1.65
N LYS A 10 -9.91 15.29 -1.63
CA LYS A 10 -9.33 16.19 -0.63
C LYS A 10 -9.95 16.02 0.76
N GLN A 11 -11.22 15.65 0.84
CA GLN A 11 -11.94 15.42 2.10
C GLN A 11 -11.60 14.06 2.72
N THR A 12 -11.24 13.07 1.90
CA THR A 12 -10.88 11.73 2.38
C THR A 12 -9.46 11.67 2.96
N LEU A 13 -8.59 12.62 2.61
CA LEU A 13 -7.22 12.68 3.10
C LEU A 13 -7.16 13.23 4.53
N ASN A 14 -6.40 12.56 5.41
CA ASN A 14 -6.04 13.12 6.71
C ASN A 14 -5.27 14.44 6.51
N LYS A 15 -5.55 15.44 7.36
CA LYS A 15 -4.96 16.78 7.31
C LYS A 15 -3.42 16.78 7.25
N ALA A 16 -2.76 15.78 7.81
CA ALA A 16 -1.30 15.63 7.72
C ALA A 16 -0.82 15.43 6.27
N PHE A 17 -1.54 14.65 5.47
CA PHE A 17 -1.19 14.35 4.07
C PHE A 17 -1.48 15.53 3.13
N LEU A 18 -2.39 16.44 3.49
CA LEU A 18 -2.65 17.65 2.70
C LEU A 18 -1.44 18.59 2.62
N LYS A 19 -0.49 18.46 3.57
CA LYS A 19 0.74 19.26 3.61
C LYS A 19 1.91 18.57 2.90
N GLN A 20 1.79 17.28 2.61
CA GLN A 20 2.84 16.55 1.92
C GLN A 20 2.89 16.94 0.45
N ARG A 21 4.10 17.02 -0.10
CA ARG A 21 4.37 17.26 -1.52
C ARG A 21 5.16 16.07 -2.05
N PRO A 22 4.50 14.94 -2.30
CA PRO A 22 5.19 13.76 -2.81
C PRO A 22 5.84 14.08 -4.15
N LEU A 23 7.06 13.59 -4.32
CA LEU A 23 7.80 13.73 -5.57
C LEU A 23 7.16 12.85 -6.64
N ARG A 24 7.27 13.26 -7.90
CA ARG A 24 6.72 12.47 -9.02
C ARG A 24 7.25 11.03 -9.03
N LYS A 25 8.54 10.85 -8.72
CA LYS A 25 9.18 9.53 -8.58
C LYS A 25 8.53 8.66 -7.50
N GLU A 26 8.09 9.24 -6.39
CA GLU A 26 7.47 8.52 -5.27
C GLU A 26 6.05 8.08 -5.65
N ILE A 27 5.32 8.94 -6.38
CA ILE A 27 4.00 8.62 -6.93
C ILE A 27 4.12 7.48 -7.95
N ASP A 28 5.10 7.53 -8.84
CA ASP A 28 5.27 6.51 -9.87
C ASP A 28 5.71 5.17 -9.25
N LEU A 29 6.64 5.18 -8.28
CA LEU A 29 6.99 3.98 -7.50
C LEU A 29 5.79 3.37 -6.76
N PHE A 30 4.98 4.21 -6.10
CA PHE A 30 3.77 3.75 -5.42
C PHE A 30 2.81 3.05 -6.39
N LYS A 31 2.60 3.63 -7.59
CA LYS A 31 1.73 3.01 -8.61
C LYS A 31 2.27 1.67 -9.10
N GLU A 32 3.56 1.57 -9.34
CA GLU A 32 4.19 0.31 -9.76
C GLU A 32 4.00 -0.78 -8.70
N ASN A 33 4.25 -0.46 -7.43
CA ASN A 33 4.06 -1.40 -6.34
C ASN A 33 2.58 -1.78 -6.16
N TRP A 34 1.66 -0.83 -6.37
CA TRP A 34 0.23 -1.09 -6.28
C TRP A 34 -0.26 -2.03 -7.39
N ILE A 35 0.20 -1.81 -8.63
CA ILE A 35 -0.11 -2.70 -9.75
C ILE A 35 0.42 -4.11 -9.48
N LYS A 36 1.65 -4.23 -8.95
CA LYS A 36 2.23 -5.53 -8.54
C LYS A 36 1.37 -6.21 -7.49
N LEU A 37 0.97 -5.49 -6.43
CA LEU A 37 0.10 -6.04 -5.38
C LEU A 37 -1.22 -6.56 -5.97
N LEU A 38 -1.90 -5.74 -6.78
CA LEU A 38 -3.16 -6.13 -7.42
C LEU A 38 -3.01 -7.35 -8.33
N GLY A 39 -1.86 -7.50 -9.01
CA GLY A 39 -1.55 -8.68 -9.81
C GLY A 39 -1.34 -9.96 -9.00
N LYS A 40 -1.04 -9.85 -7.70
CA LYS A 40 -0.89 -10.99 -6.78
C LYS A 40 -2.17 -11.33 -6.00
N VAL A 41 -3.20 -10.49 -6.08
CA VAL A 41 -4.48 -10.75 -5.38
C VAL A 41 -5.22 -11.88 -6.12
N ASP A 42 -5.32 -13.02 -5.45
CA ASP A 42 -6.09 -14.18 -5.89
C ASP A 42 -7.02 -14.60 -4.73
N GLU A 43 -8.30 -14.85 -5.05
CA GLU A 43 -9.34 -15.22 -4.08
C GLU A 43 -9.16 -16.66 -3.57
N ILE A 44 -8.38 -17.49 -4.26
CA ILE A 44 -8.10 -18.89 -3.91
C ILE A 44 -6.91 -19.01 -2.95
N GLU A 45 -6.11 -17.96 -2.81
CA GLU A 45 -4.91 -17.95 -1.96
C GLU A 45 -5.23 -18.02 -0.46
N ARG A 46 -4.30 -18.64 0.29
CA ARG A 46 -4.42 -18.71 1.76
C ARG A 46 -4.18 -17.33 2.39
N GLU A 47 -4.76 -17.11 3.56
CA GLU A 47 -4.58 -15.89 4.36
C GLU A 47 -3.09 -15.51 4.53
N GLU A 48 -2.21 -16.49 4.69
CA GLU A 48 -0.76 -16.29 4.82
C GLU A 48 -0.14 -15.64 3.57
N ASN A 49 -0.55 -16.08 2.38
CA ASN A 49 -0.07 -15.48 1.13
C ASN A 49 -0.55 -14.04 1.00
N GLN A 50 -1.77 -13.75 1.46
CA GLN A 50 -2.29 -12.37 1.49
C GLN A 50 -1.51 -11.49 2.48
N LYS A 51 -1.12 -12.02 3.65
CA LYS A 51 -0.26 -11.30 4.60
C LYS A 51 1.11 -10.98 4.01
N ASN A 52 1.73 -11.94 3.33
CA ASN A 52 3.04 -11.73 2.69
C ASN A 52 2.94 -10.70 1.56
N ASN A 53 1.87 -10.75 0.74
CA ASN A 53 1.63 -9.76 -0.31
C ASN A 53 1.49 -8.33 0.25
N ILE A 54 0.80 -8.19 1.38
CA ILE A 54 0.70 -6.90 2.07
C ILE A 54 2.07 -6.52 2.64
N ARG A 55 2.77 -7.41 3.32
CA ARG A 55 4.11 -7.14 3.87
C ARG A 55 5.09 -6.63 2.80
N ASP A 56 5.13 -7.29 1.65
CA ASP A 56 5.91 -6.89 0.46
C ASP A 56 5.56 -5.47 -0.01
N PHE A 57 4.26 -5.15 -0.07
CA PHE A 57 3.80 -3.84 -0.55
C PHE A 57 4.19 -2.70 0.41
N TRP A 58 4.18 -2.96 1.72
CA TRP A 58 4.53 -1.98 2.74
C TRP A 58 6.03 -1.90 3.02
N GLY A 59 6.81 -2.90 2.59
CA GLY A 59 8.28 -2.87 2.61
C GLY A 59 8.95 -3.50 3.84
N ASP A 60 8.20 -4.16 4.73
CA ASP A 60 8.73 -4.77 5.96
C ASP A 60 9.58 -6.04 5.73
N GLU A 61 9.73 -6.49 4.48
CA GLU A 61 10.56 -7.64 4.10
C GLU A 61 11.75 -7.25 3.20
N HIS A 62 11.91 -5.95 2.92
CA HIS A 62 13.03 -5.42 2.13
C HIS A 62 13.78 -4.30 2.88
N ASP A 63 13.83 -4.38 4.21
CA ASP A 63 14.93 -3.75 4.95
C ASP A 63 16.11 -4.73 4.95
N PRO A 64 17.21 -4.47 4.19
CA PRO A 64 18.38 -5.32 4.21
C PRO A 64 19.00 -5.48 5.61
N ALA A 65 18.64 -4.63 6.59
CA ALA A 65 19.06 -4.79 7.98
C ALA A 65 18.40 -5.97 8.72
N PHE A 66 17.34 -6.57 8.18
CA PHE A 66 16.66 -7.72 8.79
C PHE A 66 17.29 -9.08 8.43
N GLU A 67 17.99 -9.19 7.29
CA GLU A 67 18.73 -10.43 6.94
C GLU A 67 20.06 -10.57 7.68
N ASP A 68 20.64 -9.47 8.20
CA ASP A 68 21.90 -9.50 8.95
C ASP A 68 21.75 -9.96 10.42
N ALA A 69 20.54 -10.39 10.84
CA ALA A 69 20.23 -10.73 12.24
C ALA A 69 20.10 -12.24 12.54
N HIS A 70 20.41 -13.14 11.59
CA HIS A 70 20.43 -14.60 11.80
C HIS A 70 21.64 -15.28 11.14
#